data_AF-A0A920N0L6-F1
#
_entry.id   AF-A0A920N0L6-F1
#
_cell.length_a   1.000
_cell.length_b   1.000
_cell.length_c   1.000
_cell.angle_alpha   90.00
_cell.angle_beta   90.00
_cell.angle_gamma   90.00
#
_symmetry.space_group_name_H-M   'P 1'
#
loop_
_entity.id
_entity.type
_entity.pdbx_description
1 polymer ?
#
loop_
_entity_poly.entity_id
_entity_poly.type
_entity_poly.pdbx_seq_one_letter_code
_entity_poly.pdbx_strand_id
1 'polypeptide(L)'
;MPPLCYRNSGTGRFAVVPARQLGKYFAGNYIGRGLARLDWNNDGRQDAVITHLDAPLALLTNTTPRTGHRLVLRLVGTSSSRDAIGATFTARAGKRTWVTQLTAGDGYLVSNQKQLVIGNPDRQPA
;
A
#
# COMPACT_ATOMS: atom_id res chain seq x y z
N MET A 1 -5.03 -8.64 -19.84
CA MET A 1 -6.28 -8.57 -19.05
C MET A 1 -6.32 -7.25 -18.31
N PRO A 2 -7.51 -6.73 -17.95
CA PRO A 2 -7.62 -5.56 -17.10
C PRO A 2 -7.07 -5.83 -15.69
N PRO A 3 -6.28 -4.91 -15.11
CA PRO A 3 -5.90 -4.96 -13.71
C PRO A 3 -7.14 -4.92 -12.80
N LEU A 4 -7.09 -5.63 -11.68
CA LEU A 4 -8.18 -5.65 -10.70
C LEU A 4 -7.75 -4.97 -9.40
N CYS A 5 -8.61 -4.12 -8.86
CA CYS A 5 -8.48 -3.55 -7.53
C CYS A 5 -9.65 -4.03 -6.68
N TYR A 6 -9.36 -4.63 -5.53
CA TYR A 6 -10.36 -5.09 -4.59
C TYR A 6 -10.40 -4.16 -3.38
N ARG A 7 -11.59 -3.70 -3.01
CA ARG A 7 -11.82 -2.91 -1.80
C ARG A 7 -12.40 -3.78 -0.70
N ASN A 8 -11.76 -3.75 0.47
CA ASN A 8 -12.30 -4.37 1.68
C ASN A 8 -13.51 -3.57 2.18
N SER A 9 -14.63 -4.24 2.46
CA SER A 9 -15.85 -3.63 3.02
C SER A 9 -15.76 -3.32 4.52
N GLY A 10 -14.67 -3.72 5.18
CA GLY A 10 -14.51 -3.65 6.64
C GLY A 10 -15.08 -4.86 7.38
N THR A 11 -15.74 -5.78 6.67
CA THR A 11 -16.34 -7.01 7.23
C THR A 11 -15.61 -8.27 6.76
N GLY A 12 -14.39 -8.14 6.27
CA GLY A 12 -13.60 -9.23 5.69
C GLY A 12 -14.05 -9.65 4.29
N ARG A 13 -15.03 -8.94 3.69
CA ARG A 13 -15.45 -9.14 2.31
C ARG A 13 -14.75 -8.15 1.39
N PHE A 14 -14.52 -8.57 0.16
CA PHE A 14 -13.85 -7.76 -0.85
C PHE A 14 -14.74 -7.67 -2.10
N ALA A 15 -14.79 -6.47 -2.70
CA ALA A 15 -15.49 -6.25 -3.96
C ALA A 15 -14.55 -5.60 -4.98
N VAL A 16 -14.69 -5.99 -6.24
CA VAL A 16 -13.97 -5.34 -7.34
C VAL A 16 -14.43 -3.89 -7.44
N VAL A 17 -13.47 -2.96 -7.44
CA VAL A 17 -13.73 -1.55 -7.70
C VAL A 17 -13.84 -1.33 -9.21
N PRO A 18 -14.92 -0.72 -9.72
CA PRO A 18 -15.05 -0.47 -11.15
C PRO A 18 -13.93 0.43 -11.69
N ALA A 19 -13.37 0.10 -12.86
CA ALA A 19 -12.26 0.84 -13.48
C ALA A 19 -12.50 2.36 -13.60
N ARG A 20 -13.76 2.77 -13.85
CA ARG A 20 -14.16 4.20 -13.90
C ARG A 20 -13.87 4.99 -12.61
N GLN A 21 -13.66 4.31 -11.48
CA GLN A 21 -13.31 4.92 -10.20
C GLN A 21 -11.81 4.91 -9.88
N LEU A 22 -10.98 4.21 -10.67
CA LEU A 22 -9.56 3.97 -10.37
C LEU A 22 -8.60 4.66 -11.36
N GLY A 23 -9.13 5.20 -12.47
CA GLY A 23 -8.36 5.83 -13.54
C GLY A 23 -8.16 4.94 -14.76
N LYS A 24 -7.69 5.55 -15.86
CA LYS A 24 -7.59 4.93 -17.19
C LYS A 24 -6.75 3.65 -17.26
N TYR A 25 -5.76 3.51 -16.37
CA TYR A 25 -4.91 2.32 -16.30
C TYR A 25 -5.73 1.04 -16.08
N PHE A 26 -6.76 1.08 -15.24
CA PHE A 26 -7.59 -0.09 -14.94
C PHE A 26 -8.55 -0.49 -16.08
N ALA A 27 -8.65 0.31 -17.15
CA ALA A 27 -9.39 -0.03 -18.36
C ALA A 27 -8.50 -0.66 -19.45
N GLY A 28 -7.16 -0.59 -19.30
CA GLY A 28 -6.22 -1.16 -20.27
C GLY A 28 -5.98 -2.65 -20.06
N ASN A 29 -5.45 -3.31 -21.08
CA ASN A 29 -5.05 -4.71 -21.01
C ASN A 29 -3.54 -4.81 -20.82
N TYR A 30 -3.12 -5.44 -19.72
CA TYR A 30 -1.70 -5.63 -19.42
C TYR A 30 -1.40 -7.07 -19.00
N ILE A 31 -0.15 -7.48 -19.18
CA ILE A 31 0.42 -8.69 -18.60
C ILE A 31 1.28 -8.28 -17.40
N GLY A 32 0.63 -8.05 -16.26
CA GLY A 32 1.30 -7.65 -15.02
C GLY A 32 2.28 -8.70 -14.50
N ARG A 33 3.41 -8.25 -13.94
CA ARG A 33 4.49 -9.10 -13.43
C ARG A 33 4.96 -8.78 -12.03
N GLY A 34 4.80 -7.57 -11.56
CA GLY A 34 5.16 -7.19 -10.20
C GLY A 34 4.43 -5.92 -9.80
N LEU A 35 4.17 -5.76 -8.51
CA LEU A 35 3.54 -4.57 -7.95
C LEU A 35 4.26 -4.19 -6.67
N ALA A 36 4.93 -3.04 -6.69
CA ALA A 36 5.59 -2.46 -5.54
C ALA A 36 4.76 -1.31 -4.97
N ARG A 37 4.56 -1.30 -3.66
CA ARG A 37 3.95 -0.20 -2.90
C ARG A 37 5.03 0.76 -2.43
N LEU A 38 4.77 2.04 -2.56
CA LEU A 38 5.68 3.12 -2.20
C LEU A 38 4.91 4.44 -2.01
N ASP A 39 5.58 5.44 -1.48
CA ASP A 39 5.17 6.84 -1.42
C ASP A 39 6.20 7.64 -2.24
N TRP A 40 5.99 7.73 -3.56
CA TRP A 40 7.04 8.19 -4.48
C TRP A 40 7.21 9.71 -4.44
N ASN A 41 6.16 10.43 -4.07
CA ASN A 41 6.12 11.88 -3.99
C ASN A 41 6.18 12.40 -2.54
N ASN A 42 6.38 11.52 -1.57
CA ASN A 42 6.49 11.83 -0.14
C ASN A 42 5.25 12.58 0.40
N ASP A 43 4.07 12.28 -0.13
CA ASP A 43 2.80 12.82 0.35
C ASP A 43 2.10 11.91 1.37
N GLY A 44 2.74 10.78 1.68
CA GLY A 44 2.34 9.74 2.63
C GLY A 44 1.13 8.91 2.20
N ARG A 45 0.62 9.06 0.98
CA ARG A 45 -0.37 8.14 0.41
C ARG A 45 0.38 6.96 -0.20
N GLN A 46 -0.22 5.77 -0.12
CA GLN A 46 0.35 4.61 -0.78
C GLN A 46 0.05 4.65 -2.27
N ASP A 47 1.10 4.81 -3.05
CA ASP A 47 1.16 4.67 -4.50
C ASP A 47 1.56 3.25 -4.89
N ALA A 48 1.56 2.96 -6.19
CA ALA A 48 2.03 1.70 -6.73
C ALA A 48 2.87 1.86 -7.99
N VAL A 49 3.92 1.04 -8.12
CA VAL A 49 4.63 0.81 -9.38
C VAL A 49 4.31 -0.61 -9.85
N ILE A 50 3.92 -0.75 -11.11
CA ILE A 50 3.58 -2.04 -11.72
C ILE A 50 4.51 -2.30 -12.90
N THR A 51 5.10 -3.50 -12.93
CA THR A 51 5.87 -3.98 -14.07
C THR A 51 5.02 -4.88 -14.95
N HIS A 52 5.33 -4.89 -16.25
CA HIS A 52 4.67 -5.73 -17.25
C HIS A 52 5.72 -6.51 -18.04
N LEU A 53 5.33 -7.58 -18.74
CA LEU A 53 6.25 -8.27 -19.66
C LEU A 53 6.50 -7.50 -20.96
N ASP A 54 5.43 -6.91 -21.50
CA ASP A 54 5.32 -6.48 -22.89
C ASP A 54 4.92 -5.00 -23.00
N ALA A 55 5.03 -4.26 -21.90
CA ALA A 55 4.71 -2.85 -21.81
C ALA A 55 5.65 -2.14 -20.83
N PRO A 56 5.83 -0.80 -20.96
CA PRO A 56 6.53 -0.01 -19.98
C PRO A 56 5.95 -0.18 -18.57
N LEU A 57 6.77 0.08 -17.54
CA LEU A 57 6.26 0.15 -16.18
C LEU A 57 5.20 1.25 -16.04
N ALA A 58 4.24 1.03 -15.14
CA ALA A 58 3.25 2.04 -14.79
C ALA A 58 3.48 2.53 -13.36
N LEU A 59 3.53 3.85 -13.18
CA LEU A 59 3.44 4.49 -11.87
C LEU A 59 2.00 4.95 -11.65
N LEU A 60 1.36 4.46 -10.60
CA LEU A 60 0.01 4.83 -10.18
C LEU A 60 0.09 5.70 -8.93
N THR A 61 -0.17 6.99 -9.11
CA THR A 61 -0.24 7.95 -8.01
C THR A 61 -1.62 7.93 -7.36
N ASN A 62 -1.66 7.81 -6.05
CA ASN A 62 -2.90 7.79 -5.28
C ASN A 62 -3.40 9.22 -5.03
N THR A 63 -4.44 9.60 -5.77
CA THR A 63 -5.06 10.92 -5.69
C THR A 63 -6.33 10.93 -4.83
N THR A 64 -6.53 9.93 -3.97
CA THR A 64 -7.75 9.83 -3.14
C THR A 64 -7.88 11.06 -2.24
N PRO A 65 -9.02 11.77 -2.26
CA PRO A 65 -9.26 12.87 -1.34
C PRO A 65 -9.63 12.35 0.05
N ARG A 66 -9.27 13.10 1.10
CA ARG A 66 -9.68 12.85 2.50
C ARG A 66 -9.39 11.41 2.97
N THR A 67 -8.14 10.98 2.91
CA THR A 67 -7.69 9.62 3.26
C THR A 67 -7.68 9.31 4.76
N GLY A 68 -8.23 10.19 5.61
CA GLY A 68 -8.17 10.07 7.07
C GLY A 68 -6.75 10.28 7.62
N HIS A 69 -6.54 9.85 8.87
CA HIS A 69 -5.22 9.91 9.51
C HIS A 69 -4.42 8.66 9.22
N ARG A 70 -3.10 8.82 9.23
CA ARG A 70 -2.17 7.73 9.09
C ARG A 70 -0.95 7.94 9.97
N LEU A 71 -0.31 6.83 10.32
CA LEU A 71 1.02 6.79 10.88
C LEU A 71 1.92 6.05 9.89
N VAL A 72 2.99 6.71 9.44
CA VAL A 72 4.02 6.13 8.56
C VAL A 72 5.29 5.97 9.38
N LEU A 73 5.83 4.75 9.41
CA LEU A 73 7.01 4.41 10.20
C LEU A 73 8.10 3.84 9.30
N ARG A 74 9.29 4.45 9.36
CA ARG A 74 10.53 3.84 8.88
C ARG A 74 11.28 3.28 10.08
N LEU A 75 11.40 1.97 10.14
CA LEU A 75 12.14 1.30 11.20
C LEU A 75 13.63 1.25 10.84
N VAL A 76 14.49 1.44 11.83
CA VAL A 76 15.94 1.33 11.67
C VAL A 76 16.48 0.53 12.84
N GLY A 77 17.10 -0.62 12.56
CA GLY A 77 17.76 -1.41 13.59
C GLY A 77 18.96 -0.66 14.19
N THR A 78 19.10 -0.73 15.52
CA THR A 78 20.25 -0.18 16.25
C THR A 78 21.14 -1.27 16.84
N SER A 79 20.53 -2.38 17.27
CA SER A 79 21.20 -3.61 17.74
C SER A 79 20.92 -4.84 16.87
N SER A 80 20.15 -4.66 15.79
CA SER A 80 19.78 -5.69 14.81
C SER A 80 20.09 -5.20 13.39
N SER A 81 19.72 -5.97 12.37
CA SER A 81 19.83 -5.54 10.96
C SER A 81 19.23 -4.14 10.78
N ARG A 82 19.95 -3.24 10.09
CA ARG A 82 19.54 -1.85 9.86
C ARG A 82 18.18 -1.75 9.17
N ASP A 83 17.82 -2.77 8.39
CA ASP A 83 16.54 -2.86 7.70
C ASP A 83 15.37 -3.27 8.59
N ALA A 84 15.64 -3.72 9.83
CA ALA A 84 14.64 -4.11 10.82
C ALA A 84 13.59 -5.13 10.32
N ILE A 85 13.93 -5.94 9.30
CA ILE A 85 13.08 -7.01 8.80
C ILE A 85 12.74 -7.97 9.94
N GLY A 86 11.48 -8.36 10.02
CA GLY A 86 10.93 -9.20 11.06
C GLY A 86 10.30 -8.43 12.23
N ALA A 87 10.54 -7.11 12.34
CA ALA A 87 9.98 -6.30 13.41
C ALA A 87 8.44 -6.27 13.35
N THR A 88 7.81 -6.56 14.48
CA THR A 88 6.35 -6.48 14.66
C THR A 88 5.98 -5.18 15.35
N PHE A 89 5.05 -4.44 14.76
CA PHE A 89 4.53 -3.19 15.28
C PHE A 89 3.06 -3.37 15.67
N THR A 90 2.74 -3.00 16.92
CA THR A 90 1.37 -2.95 17.42
C THR A 90 0.98 -1.49 17.67
N ALA A 91 -0.01 -0.99 16.94
CA ALA A 91 -0.65 0.30 17.20
C ALA A 91 -1.98 0.12 17.92
N ARG A 92 -2.27 0.99 18.88
CA ARG A 92 -3.56 1.04 19.59
C ARG A 92 -4.11 2.46 19.54
N ALA A 93 -5.38 2.61 19.18
CA ALA A 93 -6.10 3.88 19.24
C ALA A 93 -7.55 3.63 19.66
N GLY A 94 -7.94 4.13 20.84
CA GLY A 94 -9.23 3.82 21.43
C GLY A 94 -9.43 2.31 21.57
N LYS A 95 -10.52 1.78 20.98
CA LYS A 95 -10.84 0.34 20.99
C LYS A 95 -10.19 -0.45 19.85
N ARG A 96 -9.44 0.20 18.96
CA ARG A 96 -8.82 -0.44 17.79
C ARG A 96 -7.37 -0.80 18.05
N THR A 97 -6.98 -1.99 17.59
CA THR A 97 -5.61 -2.46 17.59
C THR A 97 -5.24 -2.91 16.18
N TRP A 98 -4.10 -2.45 15.69
CA TRP A 98 -3.49 -2.92 14.46
C TRP A 98 -2.19 -3.63 14.80
N VAL A 99 -1.97 -4.79 14.19
CA VAL A 99 -0.71 -5.52 14.27
C VAL A 99 -0.20 -5.68 12.84
N THR A 100 1.03 -5.27 12.60
CA THR A 100 1.70 -5.40 11.31
C THR A 100 3.15 -5.79 11.52
N GLN A 101 3.79 -6.33 10.50
CA GLN A 101 5.18 -6.73 10.54
C GLN A 101 5.91 -6.15 9.34
N LEU A 102 7.15 -5.70 9.55
CA LEU A 102 8.04 -5.33 8.45
C LEU A 102 8.63 -6.60 7.86
N THR A 103 8.10 -7.04 6.72
CA THR A 103 8.52 -8.27 6.03
C THR A 103 9.48 -7.96 4.88
N ALA A 104 10.41 -8.88 4.61
CA ALA A 104 11.15 -8.87 3.36
C ALA A 104 10.35 -9.57 2.26
N GLY A 105 10.58 -9.20 0.99
CA GLY A 105 10.01 -9.90 -0.16
C GLY A 105 8.48 -9.90 -0.22
N ASP A 106 7.83 -8.83 0.24
CA ASP A 106 6.37 -8.72 0.33
C ASP A 106 5.69 -8.33 -1.01
N GLY A 107 6.16 -8.96 -2.09
CA GLY A 107 5.69 -8.80 -3.46
C GLY A 107 6.28 -9.86 -4.39
N TYR A 108 5.68 -10.03 -5.58
CA TYR A 108 6.20 -10.95 -6.59
C TYR A 108 7.16 -10.20 -7.52
N LEU A 109 8.42 -10.65 -7.61
CA LEU A 109 9.51 -10.05 -8.41
C LEU A 109 9.82 -8.57 -8.09
N VAL A 110 9.41 -8.09 -6.92
CA VAL A 110 9.62 -6.71 -6.45
C VAL A 110 9.77 -6.70 -4.93
N SER A 111 10.21 -5.58 -4.37
CA SER A 111 10.16 -5.31 -2.93
C SER A 111 9.45 -3.98 -2.69
N ASN A 112 8.55 -3.93 -1.71
CA ASN A 112 7.89 -2.69 -1.35
C ASN A 112 8.88 -1.75 -0.64
N GLN A 113 8.55 -0.46 -0.61
CA GLN A 113 9.26 0.50 0.23
C GLN A 113 9.23 0.02 1.70
N LYS A 114 10.38 0.05 2.36
CA LYS A 114 10.57 -0.42 3.75
C LYS A 114 9.92 0.54 4.77
N GLN A 115 8.60 0.59 4.76
CA GLN A 115 7.78 1.40 5.66
C GLN A 115 6.54 0.64 6.11
N LEU A 116 6.12 0.91 7.34
CA LEU A 116 4.83 0.48 7.86
C LEU A 116 3.86 1.65 7.78
N VAL A 117 2.68 1.41 7.21
CA VAL A 117 1.61 2.41 7.09
C VAL A 117 0.38 1.90 7.82
N ILE A 118 -0.06 2.63 8.84
CA ILE A 118 -1.28 2.33 9.60
C ILE A 118 -2.28 3.46 9.37
N GLY A 119 -3.46 3.13 8.82
CA GLY A 119 -4.57 4.06 8.67
C GLY A 119 -5.50 4.06 9.89
N ASN A 120 -5.87 5.25 10.38
CA ASN A 120 -6.89 5.43 11.40
C ASN A 120 -8.00 6.37 10.90
N PRO A 121 -9.15 5.82 10.46
CA PRO A 121 -10.24 6.63 9.93
C PRO A 121 -11.07 7.33 11.01
N ASP A 122 -10.93 7.00 12.30
CA ASP A 122 -11.81 7.52 13.37
C ASP A 122 -11.38 8.87 13.95
N ARG A 123 -10.18 9.34 13.61
CA ARG A 123 -9.75 10.69 14.01
C ARG A 123 -10.24 11.65 12.92
N GLN A 124 -11.02 12.68 13.26
CA GLN A 124 -11.34 13.73 12.28
C GLN A 124 -10.05 14.54 11.99
N PRO A 125 -9.79 14.97 10.74
CA PRO A 125 -8.69 15.88 10.48
C PRO A 125 -8.84 17.11 11.37
N ALA A 126 -7.76 17.48 12.07
CA ALA A 126 -7.71 18.70 12.87
C ALA A 126 -7.76 19.92 11.95
#